data_AF-A0A9P3ERW9-F1
#
_entry.id   AF-A0A9P3ERW9-F1
#
_cell.length_a   1.000
_cell.length_b   1.000
_cell.length_c   1.000
_cell.angle_alpha   90.00
_cell.angle_beta   90.00
_cell.angle_gamma   90.00
#
_symmetry.space_group_name_H-M   'P 1'
#
loop_
_entity.id
_entity.type
_entity.pdbx_description
1 polymer ?
#
loop_
_entity_poly.entity_id
_entity_poly.type
_entity_poly.pdbx_seq_one_letter_code
_entity_poly.pdbx_strand_id
1 'polypeptide(L)'
;MMTYSLASSASLYDSDTKAGTLIATDRYGNKYYENMEEELPLRTRWVDYKEKEYDASQIEPGWHAWLAYMVDAPPTQDKILQTGLRAWELPEHRPNLTLSRGAYKTYSTVKPKYSAWTPVAAPR
;
A
#
# COMPACT_ATOMS: atom_id res chain seq x y z
N MET A 1 -27.04 -25.87 -1.96
CA MET A 1 -27.35 -24.58 -2.61
C MET A 1 -26.22 -23.62 -2.29
N MET A 2 -25.20 -23.56 -3.15
CA MET A 2 -24.12 -22.57 -3.02
C MET A 2 -24.66 -21.26 -3.59
N THR A 3 -24.83 -20.25 -2.74
CA THR A 3 -25.22 -18.91 -3.18
C THR A 3 -24.02 -18.23 -3.82
N TYR A 4 -24.02 -18.12 -5.14
CA TYR A 4 -23.06 -17.29 -5.87
C TYR A 4 -23.47 -15.83 -5.69
N SER A 5 -22.73 -15.09 -4.86
CA SER A 5 -22.87 -13.63 -4.76
C SER A 5 -22.23 -13.00 -6.00
N LEU A 6 -23.03 -12.71 -7.02
CA LEU A 6 -22.62 -11.85 -8.13
C LEU A 6 -22.48 -10.41 -7.61
N ALA A 7 -21.33 -10.09 -7.04
CA ALA A 7 -20.96 -8.71 -6.77
C ALA A 7 -20.55 -8.07 -8.10
N SER A 8 -21.52 -7.51 -8.82
CA SER A 8 -21.24 -6.48 -9.82
C SER A 8 -20.80 -5.22 -9.07
N SER A 9 -19.53 -5.16 -8.68
CA SER A 9 -18.91 -3.91 -8.24
C SER A 9 -18.39 -3.20 -9.47
N ALA A 10 -19.30 -2.59 -10.24
CA ALA A 10 -18.92 -1.49 -11.13
C ALA A 10 -18.52 -0.31 -10.22
N SER A 11 -17.28 -0.32 -9.74
CA SER A 11 -16.65 0.89 -9.22
C SER A 11 -16.65 1.88 -10.39
N LEU A 12 -17.40 2.98 -10.28
CA LEU A 12 -17.57 3.98 -11.35
C LEU A 12 -16.25 4.59 -11.86
N TYR A 13 -15.12 4.25 -11.23
CA TYR A 13 -13.79 4.75 -11.52
C TYR A 13 -12.95 3.77 -12.33
N ASP A 14 -13.27 2.47 -12.29
CA ASP A 14 -12.59 1.48 -13.13
C ASP A 14 -13.27 1.47 -14.51
N SER A 15 -12.48 1.78 -15.54
CA SER A 15 -12.97 1.84 -16.92
C SER A 15 -13.31 0.46 -17.49
N ASP A 16 -12.99 -0.62 -16.77
CA ASP A 16 -13.13 -2.00 -17.20
C ASP A 16 -14.19 -2.73 -16.36
N THR A 17 -15.19 -3.30 -17.02
CA THR A 17 -16.23 -4.05 -16.32
C THR A 17 -15.75 -5.47 -16.09
N LYS A 18 -15.29 -5.75 -14.87
CA LYS A 18 -14.83 -7.07 -14.45
C LYS A 18 -15.77 -7.74 -13.45
N ALA A 19 -15.78 -9.07 -13.45
CA ALA A 19 -16.43 -9.89 -12.44
C ALA A 19 -15.43 -10.90 -11.87
N GLY A 20 -15.38 -11.04 -10.55
CA GLY A 20 -14.45 -11.94 -9.88
C GLY A 20 -14.82 -12.23 -8.45
N THR A 21 -14.11 -13.18 -7.85
CA THR A 21 -14.33 -13.59 -6.46
C THR A 21 -13.63 -12.62 -5.52
N LEU A 22 -14.34 -12.10 -4.51
CA LEU A 22 -13.74 -11.28 -3.46
C LEU A 22 -12.85 -12.16 -2.57
N ILE A 23 -11.54 -11.94 -2.62
CA ILE A 23 -10.56 -12.67 -1.82
C ILE A 23 -10.50 -12.12 -0.40
N ALA A 24 -10.37 -10.80 -0.27
CA ALA A 24 -10.42 -10.13 1.03
C ALA A 24 -10.57 -8.61 0.89
N THR A 25 -10.68 -7.95 2.04
CA THR A 25 -10.59 -6.50 2.19
C THR A 25 -9.43 -6.19 3.14
N ASP A 26 -8.56 -5.25 2.77
CA ASP A 26 -7.48 -4.81 3.67
C ASP A 26 -7.99 -3.90 4.80
N ARG A 27 -7.07 -3.49 5.67
CA ARG A 27 -7.38 -2.63 6.83
C ARG A 27 -7.81 -1.22 6.43
N TYR A 28 -7.45 -0.79 5.23
CA TYR A 28 -7.78 0.53 4.68
C TYR A 28 -9.11 0.52 3.92
N GLY A 29 -9.65 -0.68 3.63
CA GLY A 29 -10.93 -0.92 2.98
C GLY A 29 -10.82 -1.17 1.48
N ASN A 30 -9.62 -1.34 0.93
CA ASN A 30 -9.44 -1.76 -0.46
C ASN A 30 -9.82 -3.23 -0.58
N LYS A 31 -10.53 -3.58 -1.65
CA LYS A 31 -11.04 -4.93 -1.90
C LYS A 31 -10.25 -5.58 -3.01
N TYR A 32 -9.84 -6.83 -2.78
CA TYR A 32 -9.01 -7.59 -3.71
C TYR A 32 -9.82 -8.71 -4.33
N TYR A 33 -9.76 -8.84 -5.65
CA TYR A 33 -10.53 -9.80 -6.42
C TYR A 33 -9.64 -10.68 -7.29
N GLU A 34 -10.12 -11.88 -7.57
CA GLU A 34 -9.47 -12.83 -8.47
C GLU A 34 -10.49 -13.52 -9.39
N ASN A 35 -10.13 -13.69 -10.67
CA ASN A 35 -10.83 -14.51 -11.65
C ASN A 35 -9.79 -15.16 -12.59
N MET A 36 -9.59 -16.47 -12.46
CA MET A 36 -8.61 -17.23 -13.25
C MET A 36 -9.20 -17.86 -14.52
N GLU A 37 -10.53 -17.85 -14.70
CA GLU A 37 -11.20 -18.62 -15.74
C GLU A 37 -11.48 -17.80 -17.01
N GLU A 38 -11.97 -16.57 -16.84
CA GLU A 38 -12.48 -15.75 -17.96
C GLU A 38 -11.53 -14.63 -18.39
N GLU A 39 -10.50 -14.35 -17.58
CA GLU A 39 -9.58 -13.24 -17.79
C GLU A 39 -8.27 -13.64 -18.46
N LEU A 40 -7.67 -12.69 -19.16
CA LEU A 40 -6.35 -12.87 -19.76
C LEU A 40 -5.26 -12.98 -18.67
N PRO A 41 -4.14 -13.66 -18.95
CA PRO A 41 -2.99 -13.69 -18.04
C PRO A 41 -2.59 -12.28 -17.60
N LEU A 42 -2.26 -12.13 -16.32
CA LEU A 42 -1.96 -10.86 -15.63
C LEU A 42 -3.15 -9.92 -15.38
N ARG A 43 -4.34 -10.17 -15.96
CA ARG A 43 -5.58 -9.43 -15.66
C ARG A 43 -6.51 -10.16 -14.68
N THR A 44 -6.09 -11.33 -14.20
CA THR A 44 -6.88 -12.20 -13.33
C THR A 44 -7.02 -11.67 -11.91
N ARG A 45 -6.10 -10.82 -11.43
CA ARG A 45 -6.15 -10.16 -10.12
C ARG A 45 -6.29 -8.65 -10.27
N TRP A 46 -7.15 -8.04 -9.45
CA TRP A 46 -7.30 -6.59 -9.40
C TRP A 46 -7.72 -6.11 -8.00
N VAL A 47 -7.61 -4.80 -7.80
CA VAL A 47 -8.00 -4.11 -6.57
C VAL A 47 -9.06 -3.07 -6.89
N ASP A 48 -10.07 -2.98 -6.03
CA ASP A 48 -11.03 -1.88 -5.99
C ASP A 48 -10.69 -1.02 -4.77
N TYR A 49 -10.18 0.18 -5.03
CA TYR A 49 -9.78 1.10 -3.98
C TYR A 49 -10.99 1.65 -3.25
N LYS A 50 -10.86 1.86 -1.94
CA LYS A 50 -11.92 2.50 -1.16
C LYS A 50 -12.09 3.98 -1.54
N GLU A 51 -10.97 4.67 -1.72
CA GLU A 51 -10.95 6.11 -1.98
C GLU A 51 -11.13 6.41 -3.47
N LYS A 52 -11.85 7.49 -3.77
CA LYS A 52 -12.04 7.95 -5.16
C LYS A 52 -10.76 8.46 -5.78
N GLU A 53 -9.95 9.20 -5.01
CA GLU A 53 -8.62 9.63 -5.40
C GLU A 53 -7.63 8.51 -5.07
N TYR A 54 -7.68 7.46 -5.88
CA TYR A 54 -6.87 6.27 -5.67
C TYR A 54 -5.43 6.50 -6.14
N ASP A 55 -4.49 5.84 -5.45
CA ASP A 55 -3.09 5.78 -5.84
C ASP A 55 -2.56 4.36 -5.60
N ALA A 56 -1.67 3.90 -6.49
CA ALA A 56 -1.08 2.57 -6.39
C ALA A 56 -0.32 2.35 -5.08
N SER A 57 0.19 3.43 -4.47
CA SER A 57 0.89 3.36 -3.19
C SER A 57 -0.02 3.07 -1.99
N GLN A 58 -1.34 3.11 -2.13
CA GLN A 58 -2.30 2.82 -1.05
C GLN A 58 -2.42 1.32 -0.74
N ILE A 59 -1.94 0.45 -1.61
CA ILE A 59 -1.92 -1.01 -1.41
C ILE A 59 -0.89 -1.36 -0.34
N GLU A 60 -1.28 -2.18 0.66
CA GLU A 60 -0.33 -2.68 1.66
C GLU A 60 0.74 -3.59 1.03
N PRO A 61 1.95 -3.69 1.60
CA PRO A 61 3.07 -4.43 0.99
C PRO A 61 2.78 -5.90 0.67
N GLY A 62 2.08 -6.62 1.55
CA GLY A 62 1.71 -8.02 1.31
C GLY A 62 0.72 -8.18 0.17
N TRP A 63 -0.27 -7.28 0.09
CA TRP A 63 -1.25 -7.26 -0.99
C TRP A 63 -0.62 -6.87 -2.32
N HIS A 64 0.35 -5.96 -2.30
CA HIS A 64 1.12 -5.58 -3.48
C HIS A 64 1.89 -6.77 -4.06
N ALA A 65 2.50 -7.61 -3.21
CA ALA A 65 3.20 -8.81 -3.66
C ALA A 65 2.24 -9.83 -4.33
N TRP A 66 1.06 -10.04 -3.74
CA TRP A 66 0.04 -10.94 -4.28
C TRP A 66 -0.55 -10.43 -5.61
N LEU A 67 -0.85 -9.12 -5.68
CA LEU A 67 -1.38 -8.49 -6.89
C LEU A 67 -0.37 -8.53 -8.05
N ALA A 68 0.92 -8.42 -7.75
CA ALA A 68 2.01 -8.50 -8.71
C ALA A 68 2.41 -9.94 -9.10
N TYR A 69 1.66 -10.96 -8.68
CA TYR A 69 1.96 -12.38 -8.90
C TYR A 69 3.34 -12.83 -8.37
N MET A 70 3.88 -12.14 -7.36
CA MET A 70 5.12 -12.58 -6.69
C MET A 70 4.86 -13.79 -5.78
N VAL A 71 3.63 -13.89 -5.27
CA VAL A 71 3.16 -14.94 -4.37
C VAL A 71 1.76 -15.38 -4.78
N ASP A 72 1.47 -16.66 -4.61
CA ASP A 72 0.14 -17.23 -4.93
C ASP A 72 -0.84 -17.05 -3.78
N ALA A 73 -0.37 -17.24 -2.54
CA ALA A 73 -1.20 -17.10 -1.36
C ALA A 73 -1.39 -15.62 -0.98
N PRO A 74 -2.63 -15.17 -0.69
CA PRO A 74 -2.87 -13.82 -0.21
C PRO A 74 -2.39 -13.63 1.24
N PRO A 75 -2.20 -12.38 1.71
CA PRO A 75 -1.79 -12.09 3.09
C PRO A 75 -2.73 -12.61 4.18
N THR A 76 -3.98 -12.92 3.84
CA THR A 76 -4.93 -13.55 4.76
C THR A 76 -4.56 -15.00 5.08
N GLN A 77 -3.87 -15.69 4.16
CA GLN A 77 -3.48 -17.09 4.31
C GLN A 77 -2.03 -17.24 4.77
N ASP A 78 -1.12 -16.41 4.26
CA ASP A 78 0.29 -16.44 4.64
C ASP A 78 0.59 -15.41 5.73
N LYS A 79 0.98 -15.90 6.91
CA LYS A 79 1.40 -15.06 8.03
C LYS A 79 2.60 -14.21 7.67
N ILE A 80 3.54 -14.68 6.86
CA ILE A 80 4.77 -13.93 6.54
C ILE A 80 4.45 -12.62 5.79
N LEU A 81 3.34 -12.59 5.06
CA LEU A 81 2.86 -11.44 4.30
C LEU A 81 2.03 -10.46 5.13
N GLN A 82 1.68 -10.80 6.37
CA GLN A 82 0.95 -9.90 7.26
C GLN A 82 1.87 -8.82 7.83
N THR A 83 1.37 -7.59 7.86
CA THR A 83 2.07 -6.43 8.41
C THR A 83 1.99 -6.40 9.93
N GLY A 84 3.05 -5.91 10.58
CA GLY A 84 3.09 -5.69 12.03
C GLY A 84 3.52 -6.90 12.86
N LEU A 85 4.02 -7.96 12.22
CA LEU A 85 4.58 -9.12 12.93
C LEU A 85 6.01 -8.88 13.43
N ARG A 86 6.77 -8.03 12.74
CA ARG A 86 8.17 -7.78 13.06
C ARG A 86 8.29 -6.57 13.97
N ALA A 87 9.15 -6.65 14.99
CA ALA A 87 9.29 -5.60 16.00
C ALA A 87 9.74 -4.23 15.45
N TRP A 88 10.40 -4.20 14.29
CA TRP A 88 10.88 -2.98 13.62
C TRP A 88 9.93 -2.45 12.56
N GLU A 89 8.89 -3.22 12.21
CA GLU A 89 7.96 -2.85 11.15
C GLU A 89 7.03 -1.74 11.63
N LEU A 90 6.65 -0.85 10.72
CA LEU A 90 5.65 0.16 11.03
C LEU A 90 4.30 -0.54 11.30
N PRO A 91 3.55 -0.12 12.33
CA PRO A 91 2.27 -0.73 12.66
C PRO A 91 1.19 -0.50 11.58
N GLU A 92 1.37 0.55 10.78
CA GLU A 92 0.45 0.98 9.74
C GLU A 92 1.24 1.31 8.46
N HIS A 93 0.67 0.92 7.32
CA HIS A 93 1.15 1.29 6.01
C HIS A 93 1.02 2.80 5.78
N ARG A 94 1.99 3.37 5.09
CA ARG A 94 2.02 4.81 4.74
C ARG A 94 2.11 4.92 3.22
N PRO A 95 1.09 5.48 2.55
CA PRO A 95 1.14 5.71 1.11
C PRO A 95 2.17 6.77 0.75
N ASN A 96 2.42 6.96 -0.54
CA ASN A 96 3.32 7.97 -1.05
C ASN A 96 2.80 9.37 -0.72
N LEU A 97 3.62 10.17 -0.06
CA LEU A 97 3.30 11.54 0.36
C LEU A 97 3.92 12.61 -0.54
N THR A 98 4.34 12.24 -1.76
CA THR A 98 4.91 13.17 -2.75
C THR A 98 3.94 14.32 -3.04
N LEU A 99 4.48 15.54 -3.25
CA LEU A 99 3.72 16.79 -3.44
C LEU A 99 2.77 17.17 -2.28
N SER A 100 2.85 16.50 -1.13
CA SER A 100 2.11 16.86 0.09
C SER A 100 2.99 17.56 1.12
N ARG A 101 2.39 18.08 2.20
CA ARG A 101 3.14 18.61 3.35
C ARG A 101 3.97 17.54 4.07
N GLY A 102 3.60 16.26 3.93
CA GLY A 102 4.30 15.11 4.50
C GLY A 102 5.39 14.54 3.60
N ALA A 103 5.70 15.18 2.47
CA ALA A 103 6.75 14.72 1.56
C ALA A 103 8.11 14.64 2.28
N TYR A 104 8.88 13.59 1.96
CA TYR A 104 10.23 13.43 2.48
C TYR A 104 11.13 14.59 2.04
N LYS A 105 11.77 15.25 3.00
CA LYS A 105 12.75 16.32 2.78
C LYS A 105 14.12 15.83 3.18
N THR A 106 15.05 15.84 2.23
CA THR A 106 16.43 15.47 2.50
C THR A 106 17.12 16.54 3.34
N TYR A 107 17.99 16.10 4.24
CA TYR A 107 18.85 16.96 5.03
C TYR A 107 20.19 16.26 5.29
N SER A 108 21.20 17.03 5.68
CA SER A 108 22.48 16.46 6.11
C SER A 108 22.30 15.75 7.44
N THR A 109 22.50 14.43 7.46
CA THR A 109 22.53 13.65 8.71
C THR A 109 23.83 13.83 9.49
N VAL A 110 24.85 14.46 8.89
CA VAL A 110 26.13 14.76 9.55
C VAL A 110 26.09 16.12 10.25
N LYS A 111 26.69 16.16 11.45
CA LYS A 111 27.00 17.42 12.14
C LYS A 111 28.16 18.14 11.41
N PRO A 112 28.28 19.47 11.54
CA PRO A 112 29.45 20.19 11.06
C PRO A 112 30.75 19.57 11.60
N LYS A 113 31.73 19.33 10.72
CA LYS A 113 33.01 18.71 11.10
C LYS A 113 33.88 19.61 11.98
N TYR A 114 33.71 20.92 11.83
CA TYR A 114 34.42 21.95 12.58
C TYR A 114 33.42 22.77 13.39
N SER A 115 33.75 23.04 14.66
CA SER A 115 32.99 23.95 15.52
C SER A 115 33.53 25.36 15.40
N ALA A 116 32.65 26.33 15.15
CA ALA A 116 33.00 27.74 15.22
C ALA A 116 33.31 28.16 16.67
N TRP A 117 34.27 29.06 16.84
CA TRP A 117 34.47 29.74 18.12
C TRP A 117 33.24 30.58 18.47
N THR A 118 32.73 30.44 19.69
CA THR A 118 31.63 31.27 20.20
C THR A 118 32.22 32.47 20.96
N PRO A 119 32.08 33.70 20.46
CA PRO A 119 32.66 34.87 21.11
C PRO A 119 32.01 35.14 22.48
N VAL A 120 32.84 35.44 23.47
CA VAL A 120 32.40 35.96 24.77
C VAL A 120 32.92 37.38 24.90
N ALA A 121 32.00 38.35 25.00
CA ALA A 121 32.37 39.75 25.22
C ALA A 121 32.76 39.95 26.69
N ALA A 122 34.01 40.35 26.95
CA ALA A 122 34.46 40.75 28.27
C ALA A 122 34.33 42.28 28.44
N PRO A 123 33.94 42.78 29.62
CA PRO A 123 34.04 44.21 29.91
C PRO A 123 35.51 44.66 29.87
N ARG A 124 35.73 45.94 29.57
CA ARG A 124 37.07 46.56 29.53
C ARG A 124 37.61 46.78 30.93
#